data_AF-A0A7J3NLS3-F1
#
_entry.id   AF-A0A7J3NLS3-F1
#
_cell.length_a   1.000
_cell.length_b   1.000
_cell.length_c   1.000
_cell.angle_alpha   90.00
_cell.angle_beta   90.00
_cell.angle_gamma   90.00
#
_symmetry.space_group_name_H-M   'P 1'
#
loop_
_entity.id
_entity.type
_entity.pdbx_description
1 polymer ?
#
loop_
_entity_poly.entity_id
_entity_poly.type
_entity_poly.pdbx_seq_one_letter_code
_entity_poly.pdbx_strand_id
1 'polypeptide(L)'
;MVFCLGGGDEPHIGAVSVAIPYRRKDGEWSVSTSTITLPSHRDNVITRIIVEKVAKATGKVVVAVGGVHLENATKNEIDEVVMNMEKLAERIANELRTGITADAVK
;
A
#
# COMPACT_ATOMS: atom_id res chain seq x y z
N MET A 1 6.19 8.54 4.69
CA MET A 1 6.31 8.27 3.24
C MET A 1 4.92 8.33 2.63
N VAL A 2 4.77 8.88 1.42
CA VAL A 2 3.46 9.04 0.77
C VAL A 2 3.50 8.39 -0.61
N PHE A 3 2.48 7.58 -0.91
CA PHE A 3 2.24 6.98 -2.21
C PHE A 3 0.98 7.60 -2.83
N CYS A 4 1.09 8.09 -4.05
CA CYS A 4 -0.06 8.48 -4.86
C CYS A 4 -0.31 7.36 -5.87
N LEU A 5 -1.47 6.70 -5.76
CA LEU A 5 -1.87 5.61 -6.64
C LEU A 5 -2.80 6.14 -7.73
N GLY A 6 -2.61 5.66 -8.95
CA GLY A 6 -3.48 5.95 -10.08
C GLY A 6 -3.32 4.87 -11.14
N GLY A 7 -4.37 4.65 -11.92
CA GLY A 7 -4.37 3.68 -13.01
C GLY A 7 -5.79 3.40 -13.51
N GLY A 8 -5.88 2.45 -14.44
CA GLY A 8 -7.12 2.15 -15.16
C GLY A 8 -7.46 3.25 -16.18
N ASP A 9 -8.73 3.32 -16.55
CA ASP A 9 -9.24 4.24 -17.58
C ASP A 9 -9.40 5.66 -17.02
N GLU A 10 -9.79 5.77 -15.75
CA GLU A 10 -10.00 7.04 -15.05
C GLU A 10 -9.40 7.02 -13.63
N PRO A 11 -8.17 7.53 -13.46
CA PRO A 11 -7.57 7.70 -12.13
C PRO A 11 -8.38 8.67 -11.28
N HIS A 12 -8.67 8.29 -10.04
CA HIS A 12 -9.43 9.10 -9.09
C HIS A 12 -8.94 8.85 -7.66
N ILE A 13 -9.45 9.63 -6.70
CA ILE A 13 -9.22 9.36 -5.27
C ILE A 13 -10.41 8.59 -4.73
N GLY A 14 -10.26 7.28 -4.57
CA GLY A 14 -11.31 6.43 -4.00
C GLY A 14 -11.04 6.02 -2.55
N ALA A 15 -9.78 6.07 -2.11
CA ALA A 15 -9.42 5.82 -0.72
C ALA A 15 -8.13 6.52 -0.28
N VAL A 16 -8.01 6.70 1.04
CA VAL A 16 -6.77 7.06 1.73
C VAL A 16 -6.52 6.06 2.85
N SER A 17 -5.34 5.45 2.89
CA SER A 17 -4.90 4.57 3.97
C SER A 17 -3.65 5.12 4.64
N VAL A 18 -3.59 5.05 5.97
CA VAL A 18 -2.42 5.42 6.79
C VAL A 18 -2.01 4.21 7.61
N ALA A 19 -0.75 3.79 7.46
CA ALA A 19 -0.12 2.73 8.21
C ALA A 19 0.93 3.28 9.18
N ILE A 20 0.79 2.93 10.45
CA ILE A 20 1.72 3.29 11.52
C ILE A 20 2.38 2.01 12.04
N PRO A 21 3.68 1.81 11.81
CA PRO A 21 4.37 0.61 12.27
C PRO A 21 4.70 0.70 13.77
N TYR A 22 4.72 -0.45 14.42
CA TYR A 22 5.12 -0.60 15.82
C TYR A 22 5.84 -1.95 16.02
N ARG A 23 6.67 -2.05 17.06
CA ARG A 23 7.32 -3.30 17.45
C ARG A 23 6.43 -4.10 18.38
N ARG A 24 6.23 -5.39 18.07
CA ARG A 24 5.59 -6.35 18.97
C ARG A 24 6.55 -6.76 20.08
N LYS A 25 6.04 -7.49 21.08
CA LYS A 25 6.83 -7.98 22.23
C LYS A 25 7.98 -8.91 21.81
N ASP A 26 7.82 -9.65 20.71
CA ASP A 26 8.84 -10.51 20.10
C ASP A 26 9.88 -9.74 19.27
N GLY A 27 9.77 -8.41 19.18
CA GLY A 27 10.66 -7.57 18.40
C GLY A 27 10.29 -7.50 16.91
N GLU A 28 9.26 -8.21 16.44
CA GLU A 28 8.84 -8.12 15.03
C GLU A 28 8.10 -6.80 14.75
N TRP A 29 8.22 -6.30 13.51
CA TRP A 29 7.40 -5.20 13.04
C TRP A 29 5.96 -5.66 12.81
N SER A 30 5.01 -4.86 13.28
CA SER A 30 3.58 -4.93 12.95
C SER A 30 3.10 -3.53 12.55
N VAL A 31 1.87 -3.43 12.06
CA VAL A 31 1.30 -2.19 11.54
C VAL A 31 -0.13 -2.04 12.03
N SER A 32 -0.48 -0.82 12.47
CA SER A 32 -1.86 -0.39 12.65
C SER A 32 -2.26 0.47 11.45
N THR A 33 -3.39 0.14 10.81
CA THR A 33 -3.83 0.81 9.57
C THR A 33 -5.22 1.40 9.73
N SER A 34 -5.35 2.70 9.47
CA SER A 34 -6.64 3.39 9.35
C SER A 34 -6.89 3.73 7.88
N THR A 35 -8.13 3.53 7.42
CA THR A 35 -8.51 3.76 6.02
C THR A 35 -9.81 4.56 5.97
N ILE A 36 -9.85 5.55 5.08
CA ILE A 36 -11.05 6.26 4.67
C ILE A 36 -11.33 5.85 3.22
N THR A 37 -12.46 5.19 2.98
CA THR A 37 -12.94 4.87 1.64
C THR A 37 -14.04 5.87 1.28
N LEU A 38 -13.94 6.49 0.11
CA LEU A 38 -14.99 7.39 -0.37
C LEU A 38 -16.24 6.56 -0.74
N PRO A 39 -17.46 7.14 -0.64
CA PRO A 39 -18.68 6.42 -0.97
C PRO A 39 -18.62 5.80 -2.37
N SER A 40 -19.16 4.59 -2.53
CA SER A 40 -19.17 3.79 -3.78
C SER A 40 -17.81 3.28 -4.30
N HIS A 41 -16.70 3.61 -3.64
CA HIS A 41 -15.36 3.14 -4.01
C HIS A 41 -14.94 1.84 -3.31
N ARG A 42 -13.97 1.14 -3.90
CA ARG A 42 -13.34 -0.09 -3.34
C ARG A 42 -11.81 -0.02 -3.30
N ASP A 43 -11.26 1.17 -3.49
CA ASP A 43 -9.82 1.43 -3.60
C ASP A 43 -9.07 1.27 -2.26
N ASN A 44 -9.80 1.02 -1.17
CA ASN A 44 -9.21 0.66 0.12
C ASN A 44 -8.39 -0.62 0.02
N VAL A 45 -8.71 -1.55 -0.88
CA VAL A 45 -7.94 -2.78 -1.05
C VAL A 45 -6.51 -2.45 -1.49
N ILE A 46 -6.36 -1.71 -2.59
CA ILE A 46 -5.03 -1.42 -3.14
C ILE A 46 -4.23 -0.44 -2.26
N THR A 47 -4.89 0.55 -1.64
CA THR A 47 -4.20 1.50 -0.75
C THR A 47 -3.69 0.78 0.52
N ARG A 48 -4.44 -0.17 1.09
CA ARG A 48 -4.00 -0.92 2.27
C ARG A 48 -2.81 -1.83 2.00
N ILE A 49 -2.81 -2.53 0.86
CA ILE A 49 -1.73 -3.45 0.48
C ILE A 49 -0.37 -2.75 0.50
N ILE A 50 -0.26 -1.59 -0.16
CA ILE A 50 1.02 -0.88 -0.24
C ILE A 50 1.44 -0.30 1.11
N VAL A 51 0.54 0.33 1.87
CA VAL A 51 0.92 0.97 3.13
C VAL A 51 1.33 -0.06 4.18
N GLU A 52 0.65 -1.20 4.27
CA GLU A 52 0.96 -2.24 5.25
C GLU A 52 2.30 -2.91 4.96
N LYS A 53 2.53 -3.31 3.70
CA LYS A 53 3.80 -3.93 3.31
C LYS A 53 4.98 -2.99 3.49
N VAL A 54 4.87 -1.75 2.99
CA VAL A 54 5.98 -0.80 3.05
C VAL A 54 6.22 -0.34 4.48
N ALA A 55 5.18 -0.07 5.28
CA ALA A 55 5.36 0.32 6.68
C ALA A 55 6.01 -0.80 7.50
N LYS A 56 5.56 -2.05 7.31
CA LYS A 56 6.13 -3.21 8.01
C LYS A 56 7.59 -3.46 7.63
N ALA A 57 7.94 -3.30 6.36
CA ALA A 57 9.30 -3.53 5.88
C ALA A 57 10.28 -2.42 6.28
N THR A 58 9.81 -1.17 6.35
CA THR A 58 10.68 0.00 6.57
C THR A 58 10.67 0.52 8.00
N GLY A 59 9.68 0.16 8.81
CA GLY A 59 9.48 0.73 10.15
C GLY A 59 9.11 2.22 10.12
N LYS A 60 8.66 2.76 8.98
CA LYS A 60 8.26 4.16 8.81
C LYS A 60 6.74 4.30 8.65
N VAL A 61 6.18 5.45 9.05
CA VAL A 61 4.78 5.78 8.76
C VAL A 61 4.58 5.94 7.24
N VAL A 62 3.55 5.30 6.71
CA VAL A 62 3.23 5.30 5.27
C VAL A 62 1.79 5.72 5.05
N VAL A 63 1.57 6.60 4.07
CA VAL A 63 0.24 7.00 3.59
C VAL A 63 0.11 6.60 2.13
N ALA A 64 -1.05 6.10 1.71
CA ALA A 64 -1.41 5.95 0.31
C ALA A 64 -2.74 6.65 0.04
N VAL A 65 -2.81 7.37 -1.08
CA VAL A 65 -4.00 8.06 -1.57
C VAL A 65 -4.19 7.71 -3.04
N GLY A 66 -5.43 7.45 -3.45
CA GLY A 66 -5.75 7.23 -4.86
C GLY A 66 -6.77 6.14 -5.10
N GLY A 67 -6.81 5.65 -6.34
CA GLY A 67 -7.79 4.69 -6.82
C GLY A 67 -7.55 4.30 -8.28
N VAL A 68 -8.17 3.21 -8.69
CA VAL A 68 -8.11 2.65 -10.04
C VAL A 68 -9.54 2.41 -10.53
N HIS A 69 -9.90 3.03 -11.64
CA HIS A 69 -11.20 2.77 -12.28
C HIS A 69 -11.01 1.92 -13.52
N LEU A 70 -11.70 0.78 -13.57
CA LEU A 70 -11.80 -0.05 -14.77
C LEU A 70 -13.28 -0.18 -15.11
N GLU A 71 -13.67 0.27 -16.30
CA GLU A 71 -15.07 0.26 -16.70
C GLU A 71 -15.60 -1.18 -16.80
N ASN A 72 -16.74 -1.46 -16.15
CA ASN A 72 -17.39 -2.79 -16.13
C ASN A 72 -16.44 -3.96 -15.76
N ALA A 73 -15.46 -3.70 -14.91
CA ALA A 73 -14.44 -4.68 -14.53
C ALA A 73 -15.05 -6.00 -14.08
N THR A 74 -14.61 -7.08 -14.72
CA THR A 74 -14.92 -8.44 -14.29
C THR A 74 -14.20 -8.76 -12.98
N LYS A 75 -14.69 -9.78 -12.28
CA LYS A 75 -14.02 -10.25 -11.05
C LYS A 75 -12.56 -10.65 -11.30
N ASN A 76 -12.27 -11.29 -12.44
CA ASN A 76 -10.91 -11.73 -12.78
C ASN A 76 -9.96 -10.54 -12.97
N GLU A 77 -10.42 -9.47 -13.61
CA GLU A 77 -9.62 -8.25 -13.79
C GLU A 77 -9.37 -7.55 -12.45
N ILE A 78 -10.37 -7.50 -11.56
CA ILE A 78 -10.19 -6.98 -10.20
C ILE A 78 -9.16 -7.81 -9.44
N ASP A 79 -9.27 -9.14 -9.49
CA ASP A 79 -8.33 -10.06 -8.84
C ASP A 79 -6.90 -9.90 -9.39
N GLU A 80 -6.76 -9.64 -10.69
CA GLU A 80 -5.47 -9.35 -11.32
C GLU A 80 -4.88 -8.02 -10.85
N VAL A 81 -5.67 -6.95 -10.74
CA VAL A 81 -5.23 -5.67 -10.19
C VAL A 81 -4.72 -5.85 -8.76
N VAL A 82 -5.46 -6.58 -7.93
CA VAL A 82 -5.06 -6.86 -6.54
C VAL A 82 -3.76 -7.66 -6.50
N MET A 83 -3.64 -8.71 -7.30
CA MET A 83 -2.41 -9.52 -7.39
C MET A 83 -1.21 -8.68 -7.85
N ASN A 84 -1.39 -7.80 -8.82
CA ASN A 84 -0.32 -6.94 -9.32
C ASN A 84 0.08 -5.89 -8.27
N MET A 85 -0.88 -5.36 -7.52
CA MET A 85 -0.61 -4.47 -6.39
C MET A 85 0.19 -5.18 -5.28
N GLU A 86 -0.14 -6.43 -4.95
CA GLU A 86 0.61 -7.26 -4.00
C GLU A 86 2.07 -7.44 -4.43
N LYS A 87 2.31 -7.80 -5.70
CA LYS A 87 3.65 -7.96 -6.27
C LYS A 87 4.43 -6.65 -6.28
N LEU A 88 3.79 -5.54 -6.66
CA LEU A 88 4.42 -4.23 -6.71
C LEU A 88 4.80 -3.75 -5.30
N ALA A 89 3.90 -3.86 -4.34
CA ALA A 89 4.15 -3.47 -2.97
C ALA A 89 5.28 -4.30 -2.34
N GLU A 90 5.35 -5.59 -2.65
CA GLU A 90 6.45 -6.47 -2.20
C GLU A 90 7.80 -6.03 -2.78
N ARG A 91 7.85 -5.70 -4.08
CA ARG A 91 9.09 -5.19 -4.72
C ARG A 91 9.54 -3.88 -4.08
N ILE A 92 8.62 -2.91 -3.96
CA ILE A 92 8.90 -1.61 -3.34
C ILE A 92 9.37 -1.78 -1.89
N ALA A 93 8.69 -2.62 -1.11
CA ALA A 93 9.06 -2.89 0.28
C ALA A 93 10.47 -3.46 0.41
N ASN A 94 10.85 -4.39 -0.48
CA ASN A 94 12.19 -4.98 -0.50
C ASN A 94 13.27 -3.96 -0.89
N GLU A 95 13.05 -3.16 -1.94
CA GLU A 95 13.99 -2.12 -2.38
C GLU A 95 14.19 -1.02 -1.33
N LEU A 96 13.12 -0.60 -0.66
CA LEU A 96 13.22 0.42 0.39
C LEU A 96 13.87 -0.12 1.67
N ARG A 97 13.69 -1.41 1.97
CA ARG A 97 14.35 -2.05 3.12
C ARG A 97 15.87 -2.15 2.92
N THR A 98 16.33 -2.53 1.74
CA THR A 98 17.78 -2.65 1.45
C THR A 98 18.47 -1.28 1.48
N GLY A 99 17.79 -0.22 1.01
CA GLY A 99 18.29 1.14 1.14
C GLY A 99 18.51 1.56 2.61
N ILE A 100 17.57 1.24 3.51
CA ILE A 100 17.70 1.55 4.95
C ILE A 100 18.89 0.82 5.58
N THR A 101 19.13 -0.45 5.23
CA THR A 101 20.28 -1.20 5.76
C THR A 101 21.62 -0.66 5.28
N ALA A 102 21.68 -0.10 4.06
CA ALA A 102 22.90 0.51 3.54
C ALA A 102 23.22 1.86 4.22
N ASP A 103 22.20 2.62 4.60
CA ASP A 103 22.37 3.90 5.30
C ASP A 103 22.72 3.74 6.79
N ALA A 104 22.34 2.63 7.43
CA ALA A 104 22.64 2.35 8.84
C ALA A 104 24.08 1.85 9.11
N VAL A 105 24.87 1.60 8.07
CA VAL A 105 26.26 1.11 8.15
C VAL A 105 27.28 2.22 7.82
N LYS A 106 26.82 3.44 7.54
CA LYS A 106 27.65 4.65 7.46
C LYS A 106 27.63 5.41 8.78
#